data_AF-A0A4R7KU20-F1
#
_entry.id   AF-A0A4R7KU20-F1
#
_cell.length_a   1.000
_cell.length_b   1.000
_cell.length_c   1.000
_cell.angle_alpha   90.00
_cell.angle_beta   90.00
_cell.angle_gamma   90.00
#
_symmetry.space_group_name_H-M   'P 1'
#
loop_
_entity.id
_entity.type
_entity.pdbx_description
1 polymer ?
#
loop_
_entity_poly.entity_id
_entity_poly.type
_entity_poly.pdbx_seq_one_letter_code
_entity_poly.pdbx_strand_id
1 'polypeptide(L)' 'MKEFLSQNNIKFAFLDISESLFNLKMYLKYRDFRPEFDEIKKAGRIGIPLIVVNDGEKLFFDRPDLDELR' A
#
# COMPACT_ATOMS: atom_id res chain seq x y z
N MET A 1 -3.52 -11.48 -3.42
CA MET A 1 -3.90 -10.04 -3.46
C MET A 1 -4.36 -9.59 -4.83
N LYS A 2 -3.54 -9.72 -5.89
CA LYS A 2 -3.93 -9.36 -7.28
C LYS A 2 -5.22 -10.07 -7.72
N GLU A 3 -5.31 -11.39 -7.48
CA GLU A 3 -6.50 -12.18 -7.83
C GLU A 3 -7.75 -11.76 -7.07
N PHE A 4 -7.62 -11.34 -5.80
CA PHE A 4 -8.73 -10.87 -4.98
C PHE A 4 -9.31 -9.56 -5.50
N LEU A 5 -8.44 -8.61 -5.88
CA LEU A 5 -8.84 -7.34 -6.46
C LEU A 5 -9.45 -7.53 -7.86
N SER A 6 -8.86 -8.40 -8.69
CA SER A 6 -9.41 -8.73 -10.02
C SER A 6 -10.77 -9.41 -9.94
N GLN A 7 -10.98 -10.36 -9.02
CA GLN A 7 -12.27 -11.02 -8.84
C GLN A 7 -13.38 -10.08 -8.36
N ASN A 8 -13.01 -9.04 -7.61
CA ASN A 8 -13.94 -8.04 -7.13
C ASN A 8 -14.04 -6.82 -8.06
N ASN A 9 -13.49 -6.93 -9.28
CA ASN A 9 -13.51 -5.91 -10.32
C ASN A 9 -12.93 -4.55 -9.89
N ILE A 10 -12.04 -4.55 -8.89
CA ILE A 10 -11.43 -3.36 -8.31
C ILE A 10 -10.29 -2.93 -9.23
N LYS A 11 -10.29 -1.68 -9.68
CA LYS A 11 -9.18 -1.14 -10.46
C LYS A 11 -7.99 -0.88 -9.54
N PHE A 12 -6.92 -1.63 -9.73
CA PHE A 12 -5.68 -1.43 -8.99
C PHE A 12 -4.51 -1.29 -9.96
N ALA A 13 -3.54 -0.46 -9.58
CA ALA A 13 -2.24 -0.40 -10.23
C ALA A 13 -1.26 -1.18 -9.37
N PHE A 14 -0.57 -2.16 -9.95
CA PHE A 14 0.55 -2.79 -9.28
C PHE A 14 1.79 -1.93 -9.49
N LEU A 15 2.35 -1.43 -8.40
CA LEU A 15 3.59 -0.64 -8.42
C LEU A 15 4.68 -1.44 -7.71
N ASP A 16 5.75 -1.73 -8.43
CA ASP A 16 6.92 -2.39 -7.89
C ASP A 16 7.95 -1.36 -7.43
N ILE A 17 8.29 -1.37 -6.14
CA ILE A 17 9.22 -0.39 -5.56
C ILE A 17 10.69 -0.62 -5.97
N SER A 18 11.02 -1.81 -6.48
CA SER A 18 12.36 -2.15 -6.96
C SER A 18 12.54 -1.86 -8.44
N GLU A 19 11.45 -1.72 -9.20
CA GLU A 19 11.47 -1.43 -10.64
C GLU A 19 11.98 0.00 -10.96
N SER A 20 11.68 0.99 -10.11
CA SER A 20 12.10 2.37 -10.36
C SER A 20 12.27 3.20 -9.08
N LEU A 21 13.25 4.10 -9.10
CA LEU A 21 13.46 5.13 -8.07
C LEU A 21 12.20 5.99 -7.85
N PHE A 22 11.38 6.18 -8.89
CA PHE A 22 10.12 6.90 -8.78
C PHE A 22 9.13 6.17 -7.86
N ASN A 23 8.96 4.86 -8.04
CA ASN A 23 8.07 4.04 -7.22
C ASN A 23 8.56 3.98 -5.78
N LEU A 24 9.88 3.85 -5.58
CA LEU A 24 10.48 3.92 -4.26
C LEU A 24 10.24 5.28 -3.58
N LYS A 25 10.39 6.39 -4.32
CA LYS A 25 10.14 7.74 -3.79
C LYS A 25 8.69 7.93 -3.39
N MET A 26 7.74 7.43 -4.19
CA MET A 26 6.32 7.42 -3.85
C MET A 26 6.06 6.63 -2.57
N TYR A 27 6.65 5.43 -2.46
CA TYR A 27 6.53 4.61 -1.26
C TYR A 27 7.11 5.28 -0.01
N LEU A 28 8.31 5.87 -0.12
CA LEU A 28 8.96 6.61 0.97
C LEU A 28 8.11 7.80 1.44
N LYS A 29 7.41 8.49 0.52
CA LYS A 29 6.49 9.56 0.90
C LYS A 29 5.40 9.06 1.85
N TYR A 30 4.83 7.88 1.62
CA TYR A 30 3.87 7.31 2.57
C TYR A 30 4.58 6.83 3.84
N ARG A 31 5.68 6.09 3.71
CA ARG A 31 6.41 5.53 4.85
C ARG A 31 6.92 6.57 5.85
N ASP A 32 7.40 7.71 5.37
CA ASP A 32 8.02 8.72 6.23
C ASP A 32 7.03 9.77 6.74
N PHE A 33 5.92 10.02 6.04
CA PHE A 33 4.95 11.03 6.44
C PHE A 33 3.70 10.47 7.13
N ARG A 34 3.42 9.15 7.02
CA ARG A 34 2.19 8.57 7.55
C ARG A 34 2.42 7.91 8.90
N PRO A 35 1.61 8.24 9.92
CA PRO A 35 1.74 7.67 11.25
C PRO A 35 1.48 6.16 11.28
N GLU A 36 0.70 5.61 10.33
CA GLU A 36 0.48 4.17 10.21
C GLU A 36 1.79 3.37 10.03
N PHE A 37 2.82 3.99 9.46
CA PHE A 37 4.14 3.36 9.29
C PHE A 37 5.04 3.47 10.52
N ASP A 38 4.70 4.31 11.50
CA ASP A 38 5.55 4.53 12.67
C ASP A 38 5.68 3.25 13.50
N GLU A 39 4.58 2.51 13.69
CA GLU A 39 4.58 1.21 14.36
C GLU A 39 5.34 0.14 13.57
N ILE A 40 5.21 0.15 12.24
CA ILE A 40 5.91 -0.78 11.35
C ILE A 40 7.42 -0.54 11.38
N LYS A 41 7.84 0.73 11.34
CA LYS A 41 9.24 1.16 11.46
C LYS A 41 9.81 0.78 12.83
N LYS A 42 9.03 0.98 13.91
CA LYS A 42 9.41 0.55 15.27
C LYS A 42 9.59 -0.98 15.36
N ALA A 43 8.77 -1.74 14.65
CA ALA A 43 8.90 -3.19 14.55
C ALA A 43 10.06 -3.66 13.65
N GLY A 44 10.86 -2.74 13.08
CA GLY A 44 11.96 -3.06 12.16
C GLY A 44 11.50 -3.65 10.82
N ARG A 45 10.23 -3.44 10.47
CA ARG A 45 9.62 -3.94 9.22
C ARG A 45 9.61 -2.85 8.17
N ILE A 46 9.59 -3.28 6.91
CA ILE A 46 9.51 -2.37 5.77
C ILE A 46 8.06 -1.86 5.64
N GLY A 47 7.06 -2.75 5.77
CA GLY A 47 5.64 -2.41 5.59
C GLY A 47 5.19 -2.62 4.15
N ILE A 48 5.54 -3.77 3.59
CA ILE A 48 5.09 -4.26 2.29
C ILE A 48 4.52 -5.67 2.46
N PRO A 49 3.48 -6.07 1.70
CA PRO A 49 2.77 -5.31 0.66
C PRO A 49 1.91 -4.15 1.21
N LEU A 50 1.85 -3.03 0.48
CA LEU A 50 1.05 -1.85 0.81
C LEU A 50 0.01 -1.63 -0.28
N ILE A 51 -1.25 -1.42 0.13
CA ILE A 51 -2.33 -0.97 -0.75
C ILE A 51 -2.67 0.46 -0.36
N VAL A 52 -2.70 1.33 -1.37
CA VAL A 52 -3.05 2.74 -1.22
C VAL A 52 -4.37 2.96 -1.93
N VAL A 53 -5.36 3.51 -1.22
CA VAL A 53 -6.69 3.80 -1.75
C VAL A 53 -6.94 5.31 -1.70
N ASN A 54 -7.64 5.85 -2.70
CA ASN A 54 -7.92 7.28 -2.87
C ASN A 54 -6.67 8.17 -2.67
N ASP A 55 -5.62 7.93 -3.45
CA ASP A 55 -4.37 8.72 -3.44
C ASP A 55 -3.61 8.76 -2.09
N GLY A 56 -3.99 7.92 -1.12
CA GLY A 56 -3.42 7.90 0.21
C GLY A 56 -4.36 8.32 1.32
N GLU A 57 -5.68 8.36 1.11
CA GLU A 57 -6.61 8.44 2.23
C GLU A 57 -6.47 7.21 3.13
N LYS A 58 -6.50 6.00 2.53
CA LYS A 58 -6.37 4.74 3.26
C LYS A 58 -5.15 3.95 2.83
N LEU A 59 -4.46 3.40 3.84
CA LEU A 59 -3.28 2.57 3.69
C LEU A 59 -3.57 1.22 4.34
N PHE A 60 -3.47 0.15 3.56
CA PHE A 60 -3.65 -1.21 4.06
C PHE A 60 -2.35 -1.99 3.90
N PHE A 61 -1.88 -2.54 5.01
CA PHE A 61 -0.66 -3.35 5.09
C PHE A 61 -0.96 -4.86 5.07
N ASP A 62 -2.23 -5.22 5.23
CA ASP A 62 -2.74 -6.58 5.21
C ASP A 62 -3.89 -6.70 4.19
N ARG A 63 -4.58 -7.84 4.16
CA ARG A 63 -5.74 -8.07 3.31
C ARG A 63 -6.86 -7.11 3.74
N PRO A 64 -7.22 -6.11 2.92
CA PRO A 64 -8.33 -5.22 3.24
C PRO A 64 -9.64 -5.99 3.10
N ASP A 65 -10.62 -5.63 3.92
CA ASP A 65 -12.01 -6.02 3.68
C ASP A 65 -12.53 -5.35 2.39
N LEU A 66 -13.32 -6.09 1.62
CA LEU A 66 -13.82 -5.65 0.30
C LEU A 66 -14.67 -4.40 0.38
N ASP A 67 -15.38 -4.21 1.48
CA ASP A 67 -16.25 -3.07 1.72
C ASP A 67 -15.45 -1.76 1.83
N GLU A 68 -14.19 -1.83 2.24
CA GLU A 68 -13.32 -0.66 2.38
C GLU A 68 -12.61 -0.25 1.08
N LEU A 69 -12.72 -1.08 0.03
CA LEU A 69 -12.12 -0.87 -1.29
C LEU A 69 -13.13 -0.38 -2.34
N ARG A 70 -14.40 -0.22 -1.95
CA ARG A 70 -15.53 0.17 -2.83
C ARG A 70 -15.84 1.65 -2.80
#